data_AF-A0A3M1YSW3-F1
#
_entry.id   AF-A0A3M1YSW3-F1
#
_cell.length_a   1.000
_cell.length_b   1.000
_cell.length_c   1.000
_cell.angle_alpha   90.00
_cell.angle_beta   90.00
_cell.angle_gamma   90.00
#
_symmetry.space_group_name_H-M   'P 1'
#
loop_
_entity.id
_entity.type
_entity.pdbx_description
1 polymer ?
#
loop_
_entity_poly.entity_id
_entity_poly.type
_entity_poly.pdbx_seq_one_letter_code
_entity_poly.pdbx_strand_id
1 'polypeptide(L)'
;MKRTLILLLLFLVLGGAALLFMQKKEKTAHSTLLGEDRHFEIKNPDDIQKIFIAQRTGIPPVTLERAGDHWVVNKKYRARESAVNNVLEVLTTVRMESIPSRAALDNIVKELSAQGIKVEVYGKNDTPLKVFYVGGVSPDERATYFIMEGSAQPYAVEIPSMEGSLRPRFELAGDEWRDRAVFREKPENIQSLSVEYPKQRSKSFVVERKGNAWDVRPFYDITPRINAPVLQNEVEAWLLGFDALIAENFVNDYEKKDSVANT
;
A
#
# COMPACT_ATOMS: atom_id res chain seq x y z
N MET A 1 -14.46 48.23 -55.96
CA MET A 1 -13.22 47.52 -55.60
C MET A 1 -12.70 47.88 -54.20
N LYS A 2 -12.65 49.15 -53.76
CA LYS A 2 -12.18 49.50 -52.40
C LYS A 2 -13.10 48.97 -51.27
N ARG A 3 -14.42 48.97 -51.46
CA ARG A 3 -15.39 48.45 -50.48
C ARG A 3 -15.33 46.92 -50.32
N THR A 4 -15.11 46.19 -51.41
CA THR A 4 -14.94 44.73 -51.38
C THR A 4 -13.62 44.34 -50.71
N LEU A 5 -12.56 45.13 -50.87
CA LEU A 5 -11.30 44.92 -50.14
C LEU A 5 -11.46 45.10 -48.62
N ILE A 6 -12.21 46.12 -48.21
CA ILE A 6 -12.49 46.37 -46.78
C ILE A 6 -13.29 45.23 -46.16
N LEU A 7 -14.29 44.70 -46.88
CA LEU A 7 -15.08 43.56 -46.42
C LEU A 7 -14.25 42.27 -46.32
N LEU A 8 -13.33 42.05 -47.27
CA LEU A 8 -12.46 40.88 -47.26
C LEU A 8 -11.42 40.94 -46.11
N LEU A 9 -10.91 42.14 -45.82
CA LEU A 9 -10.01 42.36 -44.70
C LEU A 9 -10.74 42.20 -43.35
N LEU A 10 -11.99 42.69 -43.25
CA LEU A 10 -12.83 42.45 -42.08
C LEU A 10 -13.13 40.96 -41.86
N PHE A 11 -13.41 40.22 -42.94
CA PHE A 11 -13.64 38.77 -42.89
C PHE A 11 -12.39 38.02 -42.41
N LEU A 12 -11.20 38.38 -42.88
CA LEU A 12 -9.93 37.81 -42.41
C LEU A 12 -9.65 38.12 -40.93
N VAL A 13 -9.96 39.34 -40.47
CA VAL A 13 -9.79 39.72 -39.06
C VAL A 13 -10.77 38.95 -38.17
N LEU A 14 -12.04 38.81 -38.59
CA LEU A 14 -13.04 38.03 -37.86
C LEU A 14 -12.71 36.53 -37.84
N GLY A 15 -12.25 35.98 -38.97
CA GLY A 15 -11.79 34.58 -39.06
C GLY A 15 -10.55 34.31 -38.21
N GLY A 16 -9.58 35.22 -38.22
CA GLY A 16 -8.39 35.15 -37.37
C GLY A 16 -8.72 35.26 -35.88
N ALA A 17 -9.62 36.18 -35.51
CA ALA A 17 -10.11 36.30 -34.14
C ALA A 17 -10.87 35.04 -33.69
N ALA A 18 -11.70 34.44 -34.55
CA ALA A 18 -12.39 33.18 -34.26
C ALA A 18 -11.41 32.02 -34.06
N LEU A 19 -10.36 31.91 -34.88
CA LEU A 19 -9.31 30.90 -34.72
C LEU A 19 -8.51 31.09 -33.42
N LEU A 20 -8.17 32.33 -33.07
CA LEU A 20 -7.51 32.64 -31.80
C LEU A 20 -8.41 32.36 -30.58
N PHE A 21 -9.71 32.62 -30.68
CA PHE A 21 -10.68 32.27 -29.63
C PHE A 21 -10.91 30.76 -29.53
N MET A 22 -10.88 30.01 -30.64
CA MET A 22 -10.94 28.55 -30.63
C MET A 22 -9.68 27.93 -30.02
N GLN A 23 -8.49 28.43 -30.34
CA GLN A 23 -7.23 27.97 -29.73
C GLN A 23 -7.12 28.34 -28.25
N LYS A 24 -7.70 29.47 -27.80
CA LYS A 24 -7.78 29.79 -26.37
C LYS A 24 -8.80 28.93 -25.62
N LYS A 25 -9.86 28.45 -26.28
CA LYS A 25 -10.86 27.56 -25.68
C LYS A 25 -10.37 26.13 -25.45
N GLU A 26 -9.36 25.65 -26.19
CA GLU A 26 -8.75 24.34 -25.93
C GLU A 26 -8.00 24.26 -24.59
N LYS A 27 -7.65 25.39 -23.96
CA LYS A 27 -7.07 25.39 -22.61
C LYS A 27 -8.11 25.52 -21.49
N THR A 28 -9.41 25.54 -21.79
CA THR A 28 -10.45 25.68 -20.76
C THR A 28 -11.74 24.98 -21.17
N ALA A 29 -11.61 23.79 -21.75
CA ALA A 29 -12.69 22.86 -21.97
C ALA A 29 -12.47 21.63 -21.06
N HIS A 30 -12.99 21.69 -19.83
CA HIS A 30 -13.33 20.49 -19.06
C HIS A 30 -14.55 19.81 -19.71
N SER A 31 -14.43 19.44 -20.99
CA SER A 31 -15.43 18.65 -21.67
C SER A 31 -15.02 17.18 -21.55
N THR A 32 -15.67 16.50 -20.61
CA THR A 32 -16.09 15.09 -20.80
C THR A 32 -15.00 14.11 -21.25
N LEU A 33 -14.14 13.71 -20.30
CA LEU A 33 -13.63 12.34 -20.28
C LEU A 33 -14.79 11.44 -19.84
N LEU A 34 -15.80 11.24 -20.71
CA LEU A 34 -17.01 10.43 -20.47
C LEU A 34 -16.72 8.92 -20.24
N GLY A 35 -15.47 8.56 -19.95
CA GLY A 35 -14.99 7.19 -19.79
C GLY A 35 -13.92 7.04 -18.71
N GLU A 36 -12.92 7.91 -18.61
CA GLU A 36 -11.79 7.69 -17.67
C GLU A 36 -12.21 7.74 -16.20
N ASP A 37 -13.13 8.65 -15.85
CA ASP A 37 -13.52 8.93 -14.46
C ASP A 37 -14.24 7.76 -13.76
N ARG A 38 -14.70 6.76 -14.53
CA ARG A 38 -15.35 5.53 -14.02
C ARG A 38 -14.41 4.32 -13.95
N HIS A 39 -13.20 4.41 -14.51
CA HIS A 39 -12.22 3.33 -14.45
C HIS A 39 -11.31 3.56 -13.26
N PHE A 40 -11.58 2.89 -12.15
CA PHE A 40 -10.72 2.93 -10.96
C PHE A 40 -9.54 1.94 -11.05
N GLU A 41 -9.72 0.87 -11.82
CA GLU A 41 -8.72 -0.18 -12.03
C GLU A 41 -7.43 0.32 -12.70
N ILE A 42 -6.29 -0.17 -12.21
CA ILE A 42 -4.97 -0.11 -12.83
C ILE A 42 -4.63 -1.51 -13.32
N LYS A 43 -4.63 -1.69 -14.64
CA LYS A 43 -4.53 -3.01 -15.29
C LYS A 43 -3.24 -3.77 -14.97
N ASN A 44 -2.12 -3.06 -14.83
CA ASN A 44 -0.83 -3.65 -14.56
C ASN A 44 -0.37 -3.27 -13.14
N PRO A 45 -0.35 -4.23 -12.19
CA PRO A 45 0.12 -3.98 -10.83
C PRO A 45 1.57 -3.47 -10.76
N ASP A 46 2.40 -3.82 -11.75
CA ASP A 46 3.80 -3.39 -11.82
C ASP A 46 3.96 -1.90 -12.17
N ASP A 47 2.91 -1.27 -12.69
CA ASP A 47 2.93 0.18 -12.92
C ASP A 47 2.83 0.94 -11.61
N ILE A 48 2.32 0.32 -10.54
CA ILE A 48 2.14 0.93 -9.22
C ILE A 48 3.47 0.93 -8.47
N GLN A 49 4.03 2.12 -8.25
CA GLN A 49 5.32 2.32 -7.59
C GLN A 49 5.21 3.03 -6.25
N LYS A 50 4.18 3.87 -6.08
CA LYS A 50 3.92 4.57 -4.82
C LYS A 50 2.43 4.77 -4.62
N ILE A 51 1.99 4.59 -3.38
CA ILE A 51 0.60 4.83 -2.96
C ILE A 51 0.64 5.75 -1.75
N PHE A 52 -0.07 6.86 -1.80
CA PHE A 52 -0.26 7.76 -0.66
C PHE A 52 -1.72 7.69 -0.21
N ILE A 53 -1.91 7.48 1.09
CA ILE A 53 -3.21 7.32 1.72
C ILE A 53 -3.32 8.35 2.83
N ALA A 54 -4.38 9.15 2.81
CA ALA A 54 -4.64 10.15 3.84
C ALA A 54 -6.14 10.21 4.17
N GLN A 55 -6.46 10.36 5.44
CA GLN A 55 -7.84 10.41 5.92
C GLN A 55 -8.07 11.56 6.89
N ARG A 56 -9.33 12.00 6.98
CA ARG A 56 -9.72 13.14 7.83
C ARG A 56 -9.99 12.78 9.29
N THR A 57 -9.92 11.50 9.65
CA THR A 57 -10.30 10.99 10.99
C THR A 57 -9.17 11.02 12.02
N GLY A 58 -8.04 11.69 11.73
CA GLY A 58 -6.92 11.86 12.65
C GLY A 58 -5.85 10.75 12.62
N ILE A 59 -6.06 9.69 11.82
CA ILE A 59 -4.99 8.72 11.53
C ILE A 59 -3.92 9.40 10.66
N PRO A 60 -2.63 9.33 11.03
CA PRO A 60 -1.56 9.90 10.22
C PRO A 60 -1.55 9.34 8.79
N PRO A 61 -1.22 10.16 7.78
CA PRO A 61 -1.13 9.69 6.41
C PRO A 61 -0.03 8.63 6.26
N VAL A 62 -0.22 7.74 5.31
CA VAL A 62 0.73 6.67 4.96
C VAL A 62 1.21 6.82 3.53
N THR A 63 2.49 6.57 3.31
CA THR A 63 3.08 6.41 1.99
C THR A 63 3.65 5.00 1.87
N LEU A 64 3.19 4.23 0.90
CA LEU A 64 3.75 2.94 0.53
C LEU A 64 4.59 3.14 -0.75
N GLU A 65 5.85 2.74 -0.72
CA GLU A 65 6.78 2.82 -1.86
C GLU A 65 7.36 1.45 -2.17
N ARG A 66 7.39 1.07 -3.45
CA ARG A 66 8.00 -0.19 -3.89
C ARG A 66 9.52 -0.07 -3.82
N ALA A 67 10.17 -1.01 -3.15
CA ALA A 67 11.61 -1.11 -2.98
C ALA A 67 12.09 -2.50 -3.41
N GLY A 68 12.25 -2.70 -4.73
CA GLY A 68 12.64 -4.00 -5.29
C GLY A 68 11.56 -5.06 -5.10
N ASP A 69 11.84 -6.05 -4.24
CA ASP A 69 10.99 -7.20 -3.95
C ASP A 69 9.98 -6.97 -2.82
N HIS A 70 9.98 -5.79 -2.19
CA HIS A 70 9.10 -5.48 -1.08
C HIS A 70 8.60 -4.04 -1.12
N TRP A 71 7.69 -3.72 -0.21
CA TRP A 71 7.18 -2.38 -0.02
C TRP A 71 7.73 -1.77 1.27
N VAL A 72 7.91 -0.46 1.27
CA VAL A 72 8.35 0.33 2.41
C VAL A 72 7.24 1.29 2.78
N VAL A 73 6.88 1.32 4.05
CA VAL A 73 5.95 2.29 4.61
C VAL A 73 6.71 3.48 5.18
N ASN A 74 6.28 4.68 4.81
CA ASN A 74 6.79 5.98 5.27
C ASN A 74 8.32 6.10 5.17
N LYS A 75 8.91 5.55 4.10
CA LYS A 75 10.37 5.53 3.83
C LYS A 75 11.22 4.89 4.93
N LYS A 76 10.61 4.19 5.89
CA LYS A 76 11.28 3.80 7.13
C LYS A 76 11.23 2.31 7.41
N TYR A 77 10.06 1.69 7.26
CA TYR A 77 9.87 0.30 7.66
C TYR A 77 9.46 -0.54 6.46
N ARG A 78 9.89 -1.80 6.42
CA ARG A 78 9.28 -2.79 5.53
C ARG A 78 7.79 -2.87 5.85
N ALA A 79 6.97 -2.81 4.81
CA ALA A 79 5.53 -2.92 4.94
C ALA A 79 5.11 -4.39 5.04
N ARG A 80 4.02 -4.64 5.76
CA ARG A 80 3.38 -5.95 5.84
C ARG A 80 2.78 -6.29 4.49
N GLU A 81 3.27 -7.35 3.88
CA GLU A 81 2.89 -7.75 2.52
C GLU A 81 1.38 -7.94 2.37
N SER A 82 0.71 -8.59 3.33
CA SER A 82 -0.74 -8.77 3.29
C SER A 82 -1.52 -7.45 3.34
N ALA A 83 -1.03 -6.44 4.08
CA ALA A 83 -1.65 -5.12 4.13
C ALA A 83 -1.54 -4.41 2.78
N VAL A 84 -0.36 -4.46 2.15
CA VAL A 84 -0.15 -3.85 0.84
C VAL A 84 -0.93 -4.59 -0.25
N ASN A 85 -0.95 -5.93 -0.22
CA ASN A 85 -1.71 -6.74 -1.17
C ASN A 85 -3.21 -6.45 -1.09
N ASN A 86 -3.76 -6.19 0.10
CA ASN A 86 -5.15 -5.76 0.24
C ASN A 86 -5.41 -4.43 -0.49
N VAL A 87 -4.49 -3.48 -0.44
CA VAL A 87 -4.61 -2.21 -1.19
C VAL A 87 -4.47 -2.47 -2.68
N LEU A 88 -3.44 -3.22 -3.10
CA LEU A 88 -3.17 -3.50 -4.51
C LEU A 88 -4.35 -4.22 -5.18
N GLU A 89 -4.97 -5.19 -4.51
CA GLU A 89 -6.15 -5.88 -5.03
C GLU A 89 -7.31 -4.91 -5.31
N VAL A 90 -7.51 -3.89 -4.47
CA VAL A 90 -8.49 -2.84 -4.78
C VAL A 90 -8.05 -2.07 -6.01
N LEU A 91 -6.80 -1.66 -6.08
CA LEU A 91 -6.30 -0.86 -7.20
C LEU A 91 -6.34 -1.60 -8.54
N THR A 92 -6.28 -2.93 -8.55
CA THR A 92 -6.12 -3.73 -9.79
C THR A 92 -7.36 -4.52 -10.18
N THR A 93 -8.37 -4.61 -9.32
CA THR A 93 -9.51 -5.54 -9.55
C THR A 93 -10.87 -4.85 -9.45
N VAL A 94 -10.94 -3.63 -8.93
CA VAL A 94 -12.23 -2.94 -8.78
C VAL A 94 -12.90 -2.64 -10.11
N ARG A 95 -14.24 -2.64 -10.07
CA ARG A 95 -15.08 -2.17 -11.17
C ARG A 95 -16.23 -1.32 -10.64
N MET A 96 -16.76 -0.46 -11.52
CA MET A 96 -18.02 0.21 -11.27
C MET A 96 -19.15 -0.82 -11.25
N GLU A 97 -19.90 -0.86 -10.15
CA GLU A 97 -21.12 -1.67 -9.98
C GLU A 97 -22.32 -0.87 -10.50
N SER A 98 -22.50 0.36 -10.02
CA SER A 98 -23.61 1.22 -10.44
C SER A 98 -23.31 2.71 -10.32
N ILE A 99 -24.20 3.51 -10.90
CA ILE A 99 -24.22 4.97 -10.73
C ILE A 99 -25.28 5.30 -9.68
N PRO A 100 -24.92 5.99 -8.57
CA PRO A 100 -25.87 6.36 -7.54
C PRO A 100 -27.01 7.23 -8.09
N SER A 101 -28.20 7.12 -7.48
CA SER A 101 -29.33 7.96 -7.86
C SER A 101 -29.03 9.45 -7.59
N ARG A 102 -29.62 10.35 -8.39
CA ARG A 102 -29.40 11.80 -8.23
C ARG A 102 -29.72 12.32 -6.83
N ALA A 103 -30.73 11.74 -6.17
CA ALA A 103 -31.13 12.11 -4.82
C ALA A 103 -30.08 11.74 -3.75
N ALA A 104 -29.21 10.76 -4.03
CA ALA A 104 -28.16 10.32 -3.11
C ALA A 104 -26.86 11.13 -3.23
N LEU A 105 -26.64 11.84 -4.35
CA LEU A 105 -25.37 12.48 -4.67
C LEU A 105 -24.92 13.49 -3.60
N ASP A 106 -25.82 14.36 -3.15
CA ASP A 106 -25.49 15.39 -2.15
C ASP A 106 -25.02 14.78 -0.84
N ASN A 107 -25.67 13.68 -0.40
CA ASN A 107 -25.28 12.97 0.81
C ASN A 107 -23.93 12.27 0.63
N ILE A 108 -23.70 11.61 -0.49
CA ILE A 108 -22.44 10.90 -0.80
C ILE A 108 -21.28 11.90 -0.83
N VAL A 109 -21.43 13.02 -1.52
CA VAL A 109 -20.39 14.07 -1.62
C VAL A 109 -20.13 14.71 -0.25
N LYS A 110 -21.18 14.98 0.53
CA LYS A 110 -21.03 15.50 1.90
C LYS A 110 -20.27 14.52 2.78
N GLU A 111 -20.59 13.23 2.69
CA GLU A 111 -19.91 12.18 3.45
C GLU A 111 -18.44 12.04 3.05
N LEU A 112 -18.13 11.96 1.74
CA LEU A 112 -16.76 11.98 1.21
C LEU A 112 -15.98 13.22 1.70
N SER A 113 -16.65 14.37 1.78
CA SER A 113 -16.04 15.59 2.29
C SER A 113 -15.74 15.52 3.78
N ALA A 114 -16.57 14.84 4.58
CA ALA A 114 -16.36 14.72 6.03
C ALA A 114 -15.35 13.62 6.40
N GLN A 115 -15.49 12.43 5.81
CA GLN A 115 -14.82 11.19 6.23
C GLN A 115 -14.18 10.39 5.08
N GLY A 116 -13.97 11.05 3.94
CA GLY A 116 -13.31 10.43 2.80
C GLY A 116 -11.84 10.10 3.07
N ILE A 117 -11.39 9.01 2.46
CA ILE A 117 -9.99 8.61 2.43
C ILE A 117 -9.45 8.98 1.05
N LYS A 118 -8.46 9.86 1.00
CA LYS A 118 -7.75 10.19 -0.22
C LYS A 118 -6.74 9.09 -0.53
N VAL A 119 -6.75 8.61 -1.77
CA VAL A 119 -5.78 7.65 -2.29
C VAL A 119 -5.15 8.24 -3.54
N GLU A 120 -3.85 8.43 -3.52
CA GLU A 120 -3.04 8.86 -4.66
C GLU A 120 -2.13 7.71 -5.08
N VAL A 121 -2.16 7.36 -6.35
CA VAL A 121 -1.39 6.25 -6.92
C VAL A 121 -0.46 6.80 -7.98
N TYR A 122 0.81 6.42 -7.87
CA TYR A 122 1.88 6.90 -8.73
C TYR A 122 2.67 5.73 -9.31
N GLY A 123 3.13 5.93 -10.54
CA GLY A 123 4.06 5.05 -11.21
C GLY A 123 5.50 5.54 -11.11
N LYS A 124 6.33 5.08 -12.05
CA LYS A 124 7.76 5.43 -12.08
C LYS A 124 7.95 6.95 -12.16
N ASN A 125 9.02 7.43 -11.53
CA ASN A 125 9.37 8.86 -11.47
C ASN A 125 8.24 9.75 -10.94
N ASP A 126 7.46 9.25 -9.98
CA ASP A 126 6.33 9.96 -9.38
C ASP A 126 5.24 10.39 -10.39
N THR A 127 5.12 9.67 -11.51
CA THR A 127 4.08 9.94 -12.52
C THR A 127 2.71 9.62 -11.91
N PRO A 128 1.77 10.58 -11.83
CA PRO A 128 0.44 10.31 -11.28
C PRO A 128 -0.31 9.34 -12.18
N LEU A 129 -0.83 8.26 -11.61
CA LEU A 129 -1.68 7.29 -12.30
C LEU A 129 -3.15 7.58 -12.02
N LYS A 130 -3.53 7.67 -10.74
CA LYS A 130 -4.89 7.94 -10.31
C LYS A 130 -4.89 8.67 -8.98
N VAL A 131 -5.87 9.55 -8.80
CA VAL A 131 -6.20 10.12 -7.49
C VAL A 131 -7.70 10.03 -7.31
N PHE A 132 -8.12 9.43 -6.21
CA PHE A 132 -9.53 9.24 -5.90
C PHE A 132 -9.77 9.30 -4.40
N TYR A 133 -11.04 9.43 -4.04
CA TYR A 133 -11.51 9.43 -2.66
C TYR A 133 -12.44 8.25 -2.44
N VAL A 134 -12.24 7.57 -1.32
CA VAL A 134 -13.05 6.43 -0.87
C VAL A 134 -14.01 6.91 0.22
N GLY A 135 -15.30 6.73 -0.03
CA GLY A 135 -16.43 7.16 0.80
C GLY A 135 -17.11 6.00 1.51
N GLY A 136 -18.35 6.20 1.93
CA GLY A 136 -19.17 5.18 2.57
C GLY A 136 -19.58 4.04 1.65
N VAL A 137 -20.51 3.23 2.13
CA VAL A 137 -21.06 2.09 1.39
C VAL A 137 -22.42 2.42 0.77
N SER A 138 -22.82 1.65 -0.24
CA SER A 138 -24.17 1.66 -0.78
C SER A 138 -25.20 1.25 0.30
N PRO A 139 -26.50 1.59 0.14
CA PRO A 139 -27.53 1.28 1.15
C PRO A 139 -27.72 -0.22 1.43
N ASP A 140 -27.35 -1.08 0.49
CA ASP A 140 -27.34 -2.53 0.63
C ASP A 140 -25.99 -3.09 1.13
N GLU A 141 -25.04 -2.20 1.43
CA GLU A 141 -23.68 -2.48 1.91
C GLU A 141 -22.81 -3.34 0.97
N ARG A 142 -23.22 -3.49 -0.30
CA ARG A 142 -22.53 -4.34 -1.28
C ARG A 142 -21.38 -3.66 -2.01
N ALA A 143 -21.42 -2.33 -2.12
CA ALA A 143 -20.43 -1.54 -2.84
C ALA A 143 -19.95 -0.34 -2.01
N THR A 144 -18.81 0.22 -2.38
CA THR A 144 -18.23 1.41 -1.73
C THR A 144 -18.22 2.58 -2.70
N TYR A 145 -18.59 3.78 -2.25
CA TYR A 145 -18.60 4.96 -3.10
C TYR A 145 -17.20 5.51 -3.32
N PHE A 146 -16.77 5.60 -4.58
CA PHE A 146 -15.52 6.21 -4.98
C PHE A 146 -15.80 7.45 -5.83
N ILE A 147 -14.93 8.46 -5.75
CA ILE A 147 -14.96 9.61 -6.66
C ILE A 147 -13.55 9.96 -7.10
N MET A 148 -13.33 10.15 -8.40
CA MET A 148 -12.05 10.62 -8.93
C MET A 148 -11.80 12.07 -8.53
N GLU A 149 -10.56 12.44 -8.26
CA GLU A 149 -10.18 13.83 -8.00
C GLU A 149 -10.52 14.71 -9.21
N GLY A 150 -11.21 15.82 -8.96
CA GLY A 150 -11.72 16.72 -10.01
C GLY A 150 -13.04 16.29 -10.66
N SER A 151 -13.57 15.11 -10.37
CA SER A 151 -14.89 14.67 -10.83
C SER A 151 -16.01 15.15 -9.90
N ALA A 152 -17.20 15.37 -10.47
CA ALA A 152 -18.42 15.67 -9.72
C ALA A 152 -19.30 14.43 -9.49
N GLN A 153 -18.99 13.31 -10.15
CA GLN A 153 -19.81 12.10 -10.12
C GLN A 153 -19.13 11.00 -9.29
N PRO A 154 -19.67 10.63 -8.13
CA PRO A 154 -19.27 9.40 -7.44
C PRO A 154 -19.87 8.16 -8.11
N TYR A 155 -19.23 7.02 -7.92
CA TYR A 155 -19.65 5.71 -8.42
C TYR A 155 -19.69 4.69 -7.29
N ALA A 156 -20.62 3.75 -7.34
CA ALA A 156 -20.57 2.57 -6.49
C ALA A 156 -19.56 1.58 -7.10
N VAL A 157 -18.59 1.17 -6.30
CA VAL A 157 -17.44 0.36 -6.73
C VAL A 157 -17.35 -0.91 -5.89
N GLU A 158 -17.08 -2.03 -6.55
CA GLU A 158 -16.94 -3.35 -5.92
C GLU A 158 -15.66 -4.04 -6.42
N ILE A 159 -15.21 -5.05 -5.68
CA ILE A 159 -14.36 -6.11 -6.24
C ILE A 159 -15.31 -7.22 -6.71
N PRO A 160 -15.20 -7.71 -7.96
CA PRO A 160 -16.05 -8.78 -8.48
C PRO A 160 -16.11 -9.98 -7.53
N SER A 161 -17.32 -10.49 -7.29
CA SER A 161 -17.57 -11.64 -6.42
C SER A 161 -17.23 -11.42 -4.94
N MET A 162 -17.06 -10.17 -4.51
CA MET A 162 -16.91 -9.78 -3.11
C MET A 162 -17.99 -8.77 -2.73
N GLU A 163 -18.72 -9.06 -1.66
CA GLU A 163 -19.66 -8.11 -1.05
C GLU A 163 -18.98 -7.42 0.13
N GLY A 164 -19.25 -6.13 0.30
CA GLY A 164 -18.84 -5.38 1.49
C GLY A 164 -18.01 -4.13 1.20
N SER A 165 -17.56 -3.51 2.29
CA SER A 165 -16.79 -2.26 2.23
C SER A 165 -15.34 -2.47 1.79
N LEU A 166 -14.88 -1.64 0.86
CA LEU A 166 -13.48 -1.55 0.45
C LEU A 166 -12.68 -0.62 1.37
N ARG A 167 -13.35 0.20 2.20
CA ARG A 167 -12.72 1.18 3.10
C ARG A 167 -11.67 0.58 4.04
N PRO A 168 -11.91 -0.56 4.73
CA PRO A 168 -10.98 -1.07 5.75
C PRO A 168 -9.58 -1.39 5.20
N ARG A 169 -9.47 -1.62 3.89
CA ARG A 169 -8.19 -1.87 3.21
C ARG A 169 -7.29 -0.63 3.19
N PHE A 170 -7.85 0.57 3.40
CA PHE A 170 -7.14 1.84 3.44
C PHE A 170 -7.07 2.47 4.85
N GLU A 171 -7.78 1.93 5.84
CA GLU A 171 -7.95 2.56 7.17
C GLU A 171 -6.97 2.04 8.24
N LEU A 172 -5.95 1.26 7.86
CA LEU A 172 -4.95 0.77 8.81
C LEU A 172 -4.15 1.92 9.42
N ALA A 173 -3.79 1.79 10.70
CA ALA A 173 -3.07 2.81 11.47
C ALA A 173 -1.65 2.37 11.83
N GLY A 174 -0.68 3.29 11.66
CA GLY A 174 0.67 3.17 12.22
C GLY A 174 1.33 1.80 12.01
N ASP A 175 1.47 1.05 13.10
CA ASP A 175 2.16 -0.25 13.15
C ASP A 175 1.43 -1.37 12.41
N GLU A 176 0.15 -1.21 12.07
CA GLU A 176 -0.61 -2.20 11.28
C GLU A 176 -0.12 -2.33 9.83
N TRP A 177 0.57 -1.30 9.33
CA TRP A 177 1.25 -1.32 8.03
C TRP A 177 2.61 -1.98 8.08
N ARG A 178 3.24 -2.12 9.24
CA ARG A 178 4.64 -2.58 9.36
C ARG A 178 4.73 -4.09 9.34
N ASP A 179 5.76 -4.60 8.67
CA ASP A 179 6.13 -6.01 8.75
C ASP A 179 6.43 -6.39 10.20
N ARG A 180 5.85 -7.50 10.65
CA ARG A 180 5.94 -8.03 12.02
C ARG A 180 7.01 -9.10 12.17
N ALA A 181 7.80 -9.36 11.12
CA ALA A 181 8.93 -10.27 11.19
C ALA A 181 9.96 -9.81 12.23
N VAL A 182 10.25 -10.70 13.18
CA VAL A 182 11.38 -10.60 14.13
C VAL A 182 12.66 -11.05 13.43
N PHE A 183 12.58 -12.15 12.66
CA PHE A 183 13.67 -12.63 11.81
C PHE A 183 13.16 -12.83 10.38
N ARG A 184 14.00 -12.47 9.41
CA ARG A 184 13.78 -12.69 7.98
C ARG A 184 15.11 -13.00 7.30
N GLU A 185 15.79 -14.03 7.79
CA GLU A 185 17.14 -14.37 7.35
C GLU A 185 17.18 -15.76 6.74
N LYS A 186 17.57 -15.83 5.47
CA LYS A 186 17.72 -17.11 4.80
C LYS A 186 18.83 -17.92 5.49
N PRO A 187 18.67 -19.24 5.70
CA PRO A 187 19.68 -20.08 6.36
C PRO A 187 21.08 -20.01 5.72
N GLU A 188 21.14 -19.77 4.41
CA GLU A 188 22.37 -19.57 3.64
C GLU A 188 23.16 -18.32 4.05
N ASN A 189 22.49 -17.29 4.57
CA ASN A 189 23.11 -16.04 5.03
C ASN A 189 23.49 -16.09 6.52
N ILE A 190 23.08 -17.13 7.25
CA ILE A 190 23.38 -17.27 8.67
C ILE A 190 24.80 -17.82 8.83
N GLN A 191 25.65 -17.07 9.53
CA GLN A 191 27.01 -17.50 9.89
C GLN A 191 27.05 -18.17 11.27
N SER A 192 26.29 -17.64 12.24
CA SER A 192 26.24 -18.16 13.60
C SER A 192 24.93 -17.78 14.27
N LEU A 193 24.42 -18.66 15.14
CA LEU A 193 23.29 -18.38 16.04
C LEU A 193 23.59 -18.91 17.43
N SER A 194 23.20 -18.15 18.45
CA SER A 194 23.35 -18.56 19.85
C SER A 194 22.01 -18.53 20.57
N VAL A 195 21.72 -19.58 21.33
CA VAL A 195 20.57 -19.65 22.23
C VAL A 195 21.07 -19.75 23.65
N GLU A 196 20.71 -18.77 24.46
CA GLU A 196 21.04 -18.71 25.88
C GLU A 196 19.79 -19.02 26.72
N TYR A 197 19.93 -19.99 27.62
CA TYR A 197 18.96 -20.31 28.66
C TYR A 197 19.62 -20.05 30.02
N PRO A 198 19.52 -18.84 30.60
CA PRO A 198 20.27 -18.47 31.80
C PRO A 198 20.04 -19.40 33.01
N LYS A 199 18.80 -19.90 33.16
CA LYS A 199 18.40 -20.84 34.23
C LYS A 199 18.75 -22.31 33.92
N GLN A 200 19.07 -22.64 32.67
CA GLN A 200 19.40 -24.00 32.21
C GLN A 200 20.67 -23.95 31.34
N ARG A 201 21.77 -23.47 31.93
CA ARG A 201 23.03 -23.21 31.22
C ARG A 201 23.55 -24.38 30.38
N SER A 202 23.36 -25.61 30.86
CA SER A 202 23.76 -26.83 30.13
C SER A 202 22.99 -27.07 28.84
N LYS A 203 21.85 -26.41 28.62
CA LYS A 203 21.05 -26.46 27.39
C LYS A 203 21.32 -25.30 26.44
N SER A 204 22.19 -24.36 26.81
CA SER A 204 22.54 -23.21 25.97
C SER A 204 23.59 -23.61 24.95
N PHE A 205 23.41 -23.22 23.69
CA PHE A 205 24.27 -23.66 22.59
C PHE A 205 24.52 -22.56 21.56
N VAL A 206 25.60 -22.74 20.79
CA VAL A 206 25.95 -21.94 19.63
C VAL A 206 26.05 -22.87 18.44
N VAL A 207 25.37 -22.50 17.36
CA VAL A 207 25.48 -23.09 16.03
C VAL A 207 26.33 -22.16 15.20
N GLU A 208 27.40 -22.66 14.57
CA GLU A 208 28.32 -21.86 13.75
C GLU A 208 28.68 -22.60 12.45
N ARG A 209 28.69 -21.88 11.32
CA ARG A 209 29.09 -22.44 10.04
C ARG A 209 30.62 -22.55 9.96
N LYS A 210 31.14 -23.75 9.74
CA LYS A 210 32.57 -24.06 9.50
C LYS A 210 32.73 -24.67 8.11
N GLY A 211 33.02 -23.83 7.11
CA GLY A 211 33.07 -24.23 5.71
C GLY A 211 31.67 -24.65 5.22
N ASN A 212 31.53 -25.91 4.81
CA ASN A 212 30.26 -26.46 4.30
C ASN A 212 29.46 -27.25 5.37
N ALA A 213 29.90 -27.23 6.63
CA ALA A 213 29.22 -27.93 7.72
C ALA A 213 28.94 -26.98 8.89
N TRP A 214 28.00 -27.38 9.73
CA TRP A 214 27.66 -26.73 10.98
C TRP A 214 28.34 -27.41 12.15
N ASP A 215 28.90 -26.59 13.03
CA ASP A 215 29.35 -27.01 14.35
C ASP A 215 28.36 -26.55 15.42
N VAL A 216 28.18 -27.38 16.45
CA VAL A 216 27.38 -27.08 17.63
C VAL A 216 28.26 -27.20 18.86
N ARG A 217 28.32 -26.12 19.63
CA ARG A 217 29.10 -26.04 20.87
C ARG A 217 28.27 -25.46 22.01
N PRO A 218 28.63 -25.74 23.26
CA PRO A 218 28.01 -25.07 24.40
C PRO A 218 28.19 -23.54 24.32
N PHE A 219 27.19 -22.81 24.81
CA PHE A 219 27.26 -21.35 24.92
C PHE A 219 28.24 -20.89 26.00
N TYR A 220 28.20 -21.54 27.17
CA TYR A 220 29.09 -21.23 28.29
C TYR A 220 30.34 -22.11 28.24
N ASP A 221 31.51 -21.50 28.42
CA ASP A 221 32.81 -22.19 28.36
C ASP A 221 32.97 -23.30 29.42
N ILE A 222 32.31 -23.14 30.57
CA ILE A 222 32.35 -24.13 31.66
C ILE A 222 31.48 -25.37 31.38
N THR A 223 30.60 -25.32 30.39
CA THR A 223 29.71 -26.42 30.05
C THR A 223 30.48 -27.44 29.21
N PRO A 224 30.59 -28.71 29.64
CA PRO A 224 31.27 -29.73 28.86
C PRO A 224 30.63 -29.92 27.48
N ARG A 225 31.46 -30.07 26.44
CA ARG A 225 30.98 -30.37 25.08
C ARG A 225 30.40 -31.78 25.03
N ILE A 226 29.26 -31.92 24.38
CA ILE A 226 28.67 -33.23 24.07
C ILE A 226 29.45 -33.82 22.88
N ASN A 227 30.12 -34.95 23.11
CA ASN A 227 30.90 -35.65 22.09
C ASN A 227 29.99 -36.56 21.24
N ALA A 228 29.03 -35.96 20.55
CA ALA A 228 28.18 -36.64 19.58
C ALA A 228 28.34 -35.98 18.20
N PRO A 229 28.26 -36.74 17.09
CA PRO A 229 28.23 -36.14 15.75
C PRO A 229 27.07 -35.17 15.59
N VAL A 230 27.34 -34.01 14.97
CA VAL A 230 26.29 -33.03 14.66
C VAL A 230 25.47 -33.53 13.46
N LEU A 231 24.17 -33.67 13.67
CA LEU A 231 23.21 -33.99 12.61
C LEU A 231 22.92 -32.74 11.79
N GLN A 232 23.55 -32.63 10.62
CA GLN A 232 23.50 -31.43 9.78
C GLN A 232 22.08 -31.09 9.31
N ASN A 233 21.30 -32.10 8.95
CA ASN A 233 19.90 -31.96 8.55
C ASN A 233 19.03 -31.37 9.66
N GLU A 234 19.30 -31.70 10.93
CA GLU A 234 18.56 -31.15 12.07
C GLU A 234 18.90 -29.68 12.30
N VAL A 235 20.18 -29.31 12.13
CA VAL A 235 20.62 -27.92 12.22
C VAL A 235 19.98 -27.10 11.10
N GLU A 236 20.02 -27.58 9.86
CA GLU A 236 19.40 -26.92 8.72
C GLU A 236 17.89 -26.77 8.91
N ALA A 237 17.20 -27.83 9.35
CA ALA A 237 15.76 -27.78 9.64
C ALA A 237 15.43 -26.76 10.74
N TRP A 238 16.26 -26.66 11.78
CA TRP A 238 16.10 -25.66 12.83
C TRP A 238 16.35 -24.23 12.32
N LEU A 239 17.36 -24.03 11.45
CA LEU A 239 17.67 -22.73 10.86
C LEU A 239 16.55 -22.21 9.94
N LEU A 240 15.75 -23.10 9.32
CA LEU A 240 14.55 -22.69 8.57
C LEU A 240 13.57 -21.89 9.43
N GLY A 241 13.56 -22.07 10.75
CA GLY A 241 12.74 -21.29 11.68
C GLY A 241 13.07 -19.79 11.71
N PHE A 242 14.23 -19.38 11.18
CA PHE A 242 14.68 -17.98 11.13
C PHE A 242 14.47 -17.32 9.75
N ASP A 243 14.06 -18.10 8.75
CA ASP A 243 13.72 -17.57 7.42
C ASP A 243 12.54 -16.59 7.49
N ALA A 244 11.57 -16.89 8.33
CA ALA A 244 10.48 -15.98 8.69
C ALA A 244 9.92 -16.27 10.08
N LEU A 245 10.44 -15.61 11.12
CA LEU A 245 9.80 -15.60 12.44
C LEU A 245 8.93 -14.36 12.55
N ILE A 246 7.61 -14.53 12.54
CA ILE A 246 6.65 -13.42 12.53
C ILE A 246 5.96 -13.31 13.89
N ALA A 247 5.98 -12.10 14.47
CA ALA A 247 5.20 -11.81 15.66
C ALA A 247 3.72 -11.60 15.31
N GLU A 248 2.83 -11.97 16.23
CA GLU A 248 1.40 -11.76 16.05
C GLU A 248 1.06 -10.26 15.98
N ASN A 249 1.63 -9.45 16.89
CA ASN A 249 1.40 -8.01 16.93
C ASN A 249 2.55 -7.23 17.59
N PHE A 250 2.58 -5.91 17.37
CA PHE A 250 3.37 -4.98 18.15
C PHE A 250 2.62 -4.63 19.44
N VAL A 251 3.29 -4.78 20.59
CA VAL A 251 2.74 -4.41 21.90
C VAL A 251 3.66 -3.35 22.50
N ASN A 252 3.53 -2.11 22.02
CA ASN A 252 4.40 -1.01 22.40
C ASN A 252 3.95 -0.28 23.68
N ASP A 253 2.63 -0.24 23.92
CA ASP A 253 1.99 0.59 24.96
C ASP A 253 1.45 -0.21 26.15
N TYR A 254 1.94 -1.45 26.35
CA TYR A 254 1.51 -2.26 27.49
C TYR A 254 2.04 -1.68 28.80
N GLU A 255 1.13 -1.36 29.73
CA GLU A 255 1.46 -0.67 31.00
C GLU A 255 2.52 -1.39 31.84
N LYS A 256 2.62 -2.72 31.75
CA LYS A 256 3.60 -3.54 32.49
C LYS A 256 4.77 -4.01 31.64
N LYS A 257 5.11 -3.31 30.56
CA LYS A 257 6.26 -3.62 29.70
C LYS A 257 7.56 -3.80 30.50
N ASP A 258 7.76 -2.97 31.53
CA ASP A 258 8.92 -3.04 32.41
C ASP A 258 8.98 -4.32 33.26
N SER A 259 7.84 -4.94 33.55
CA SER A 259 7.81 -6.23 34.26
C SER A 259 8.27 -7.39 33.37
N VAL A 260 8.05 -7.31 32.05
CA VAL A 260 8.48 -8.34 31.08
C VAL A 260 9.98 -8.27 30.83
N ALA A 261 10.56 -7.07 30.80
CA ALA A 261 12.00 -6.88 30.58
C ALA A 261 12.90 -7.35 31.74
N ASN A 262 12.33 -7.52 32.94
CA ASN A 262 13.05 -7.85 34.18
C ASN A 262 12.89 -9.32 34.64
N THR A 263 12.40 -10.22 33.78
CA THR A 263 12.18 -11.66 34.10
C THR A 263 13.22 -12.56 33.44
#